data_AF-A0A3L9GC35-F1
#
_entry.id   AF-A0A3L9GC35-F1
#
_cell.length_a   1.000
_cell.length_b   1.000
_cell.length_c   1.000
_cell.angle_alpha   90.00
_cell.angle_beta   90.00
_cell.angle_gamma   90.00
#
_symmetry.space_group_name_H-M   'P 1'
#
loop_
_entity.id
_entity.type
_entity.pdbx_description
1 polymer ?
#
loop_
_entity_poly.entity_id
_entity_poly.type
_entity_poly.pdbx_seq_one_letter_code
_entity_poly.pdbx_strand_id
1 'polypeptide(L)'
;MERLLIVNADDFGLSKGQNYGIIEACRNGIVTSTTALVNGQAIDHAVQLSRDEPSLAIGMHFVLTMGKPLTAMPGLTRDGVLGKWIWQLAEEDALPLEEITQELASQYLRFIELFGRKPTHLDSHHHVHMFPQIFPIVARFAA
;
A
#
# COMPACT_ATOMS: atom_id res chain seq x y z
N MET A 1 -16.26 25.15 -15.35
CA MET A 1 -15.90 23.75 -15.06
C MET A 1 -15.09 23.78 -13.78
N GLU A 2 -15.55 23.10 -12.72
CA GLU A 2 -14.80 23.02 -11.46
C GLU A 2 -13.55 22.15 -11.65
N ARG A 3 -12.45 22.51 -10.96
CA ARG A 3 -11.22 21.71 -10.94
C ARG A 3 -11.20 20.89 -9.66
N LEU A 4 -11.04 19.57 -9.79
CA LEU A 4 -10.91 18.65 -8.66
C LEU A 4 -9.43 18.33 -8.42
N LEU A 5 -9.02 18.33 -7.15
CA LEU A 5 -7.68 17.95 -6.72
C LEU A 5 -7.79 16.95 -5.58
N ILE A 6 -7.13 15.81 -5.71
CA ILE A 6 -6.94 14.83 -4.64
C ILE A 6 -5.51 15.00 -4.14
N VAL A 7 -5.35 15.24 -2.85
CA VAL A 7 -4.03 15.27 -2.22
C VAL A 7 -3.90 14.01 -1.37
N ASN A 8 -3.17 13.04 -1.91
CA ASN A 8 -2.87 11.79 -1.23
C ASN A 8 -1.55 11.90 -0.47
N ALA A 9 -1.53 11.47 0.79
CA ALA A 9 -0.30 11.26 1.53
C ALA A 9 0.01 9.76 1.58
N ASP A 10 1.16 9.35 1.08
CA ASP A 10 1.56 7.94 1.05
C ASP A 10 2.04 7.45 2.42
N ASP A 11 2.18 6.13 2.55
CA ASP A 11 2.86 5.45 3.66
C ASP A 11 2.15 5.48 5.03
N PHE A 12 0.82 5.54 5.05
CA PHE A 12 0.06 5.38 6.30
C PHE A 12 0.24 3.96 6.86
N GLY A 13 0.66 3.84 8.11
CA GLY A 13 1.03 2.58 8.73
C GLY A 13 2.54 2.30 8.74
N LEU A 14 3.38 3.11 8.09
CA LEU A 14 4.84 2.92 8.09
C LEU A 14 5.42 3.05 9.50
N SER A 15 5.12 4.16 10.18
CA SER A 15 5.58 4.46 11.53
C SER A 15 4.57 5.34 12.27
N LYS A 16 4.64 5.39 13.60
CA LYS A 16 3.74 6.27 14.37
C LYS A 16 3.93 7.75 14.02
N GLY A 17 5.18 8.18 13.77
CA GLY A 17 5.50 9.54 13.36
C GLY A 17 4.85 9.90 12.02
N GLN A 18 4.95 9.01 11.03
CA GLN A 18 4.31 9.19 9.73
C GLN A 18 2.79 9.29 9.87
N ASN A 19 2.18 8.40 10.66
CA ASN A 19 0.74 8.39 10.88
C ASN A 19 0.24 9.70 11.51
N TYR A 20 0.94 10.20 12.54
CA TYR A 20 0.59 11.49 13.14
C TYR A 20 0.75 12.64 12.14
N GLY A 21 1.81 12.64 11.35
CA GLY A 21 2.02 13.65 10.31
C GLY A 21 0.89 13.67 9.27
N ILE A 22 0.42 12.51 8.83
CA ILE A 22 -0.69 12.38 7.89
C ILE A 22 -2.00 12.89 8.50
N ILE A 23 -2.31 12.51 9.74
CA ILE A 23 -3.51 12.99 10.44
C ILE A 23 -3.45 14.50 10.66
N GLU A 24 -2.29 15.04 11.05
CA GLU A 24 -2.09 16.48 11.21
C GLU A 24 -2.28 17.22 9.88
N ALA A 25 -1.71 16.70 8.79
CA ALA A 25 -1.86 17.28 7.46
C ALA A 25 -3.29 17.18 6.90
N CYS A 26 -4.08 16.22 7.37
CA CYS A 26 -5.51 16.11 7.07
C CYS A 26 -6.33 17.14 7.87
N ARG A 27 -6.10 17.23 9.18
CA ARG A 27 -6.85 18.12 10.08
C ARG A 27 -6.55 19.60 9.85
N ASN A 28 -5.29 19.92 9.61
CA ASN A 28 -4.77 21.28 9.59
C ASN A 28 -4.13 21.66 8.24
N GLY A 29 -4.31 20.83 7.21
CA GLY A 29 -3.71 21.03 5.89
C GLY A 29 -4.69 20.75 4.76
N ILE A 30 -4.16 20.27 3.63
CA ILE A 30 -4.91 20.02 2.40
C ILE A 30 -5.02 18.53 2.05
N VAL A 31 -4.48 17.64 2.89
CA VAL A 31 -4.53 16.19 2.65
C VAL A 31 -5.98 15.72 2.80
N THR A 32 -6.50 15.08 1.76
CA THR A 32 -7.87 14.54 1.74
C THR A 32 -7.89 13.03 1.61
N SER A 33 -6.75 12.42 1.32
CA SER A 33 -6.60 10.99 1.07
C SER A 33 -5.26 10.46 1.60
N THR A 34 -5.21 9.18 1.91
CA THR A 34 -3.97 8.47 2.20
C THR A 34 -4.06 7.00 1.77
N THR A 35 -2.91 6.36 1.60
CA THR A 35 -2.82 4.93 1.23
C THR A 35 -2.03 4.16 2.28
N ALA A 36 -2.60 3.03 2.72
CA ALA A 36 -2.09 2.28 3.87
C ALA A 36 -1.17 1.11 3.48
N LEU A 37 -0.01 1.03 4.12
CA LEU A 37 0.94 -0.08 4.04
C LEU A 37 0.53 -1.18 5.04
N VAL A 38 -0.19 -2.21 4.58
CA VAL A 38 -0.73 -3.22 5.50
C VAL A 38 0.31 -4.11 6.19
N ASN A 39 1.53 -4.18 5.63
CA ASN A 39 2.68 -4.85 6.24
C ASN A 39 3.55 -3.88 7.08
N GLY A 40 3.15 -2.60 7.19
CA GLY A 40 3.85 -1.58 7.93
C GLY A 40 3.80 -1.83 9.44
N GLN A 41 4.89 -1.50 10.15
CA GLN A 41 5.03 -1.78 11.59
C GLN A 41 4.02 -1.02 12.46
N ALA A 42 3.46 0.09 11.96
CA ALA A 42 2.52 0.94 12.68
C ALA A 42 1.11 0.88 12.06
N ILE A 43 0.77 -0.16 11.30
CA ILE A 43 -0.54 -0.26 10.65
C ILE A 43 -1.70 -0.26 11.64
N ASP A 44 -1.59 -0.96 12.77
CA ASP A 44 -2.66 -0.97 13.80
C ASP A 44 -2.89 0.42 14.41
N HIS A 45 -1.81 1.20 14.55
CA HIS A 45 -1.88 2.60 14.98
C HIS A 45 -2.59 3.48 13.94
N ALA A 46 -2.32 3.26 12.65
CA ALA A 46 -3.02 3.93 11.54
C ALA A 46 -4.52 3.60 11.54
N VAL A 47 -4.89 2.33 11.73
CA VAL A 47 -6.28 1.89 11.85
C VAL A 47 -6.98 2.61 12.99
N GLN A 48 -6.35 2.67 14.18
CA GLN A 48 -6.93 3.36 15.33
C GLN A 48 -7.18 4.84 15.02
N LEU A 49 -6.19 5.55 14.49
CA LEU A 49 -6.31 6.96 14.14
C LEU A 49 -7.37 7.22 13.06
N SER A 50 -7.51 6.32 12.08
CA SER A 50 -8.49 6.47 11.00
C SER A 50 -9.94 6.46 11.48
N ARG A 51 -10.22 5.83 12.63
CA ARG A 51 -11.58 5.81 13.22
C ARG A 51 -11.98 7.17 13.74
N ASP A 52 -11.01 7.96 14.17
CA ASP A 52 -11.21 9.32 14.69
C ASP A 52 -11.10 10.38 13.57
N GLU A 53 -10.90 9.97 12.31
CA GLU A 53 -10.77 10.87 11.16
C GLU A 53 -11.63 10.40 9.97
N PRO A 54 -12.97 10.47 10.07
CA PRO A 54 -13.87 9.99 9.03
C PRO A 54 -13.81 10.81 7.73
N SER A 55 -13.21 12.00 7.76
CA SER A 55 -13.03 12.86 6.58
C SER A 55 -11.90 12.38 5.66
N LEU A 56 -10.96 11.60 6.18
CA LEU A 56 -9.81 11.10 5.44
C LEU A 56 -10.18 9.84 4.64
N ALA A 57 -10.06 9.92 3.31
CA ALA A 57 -10.20 8.75 2.45
C ALA A 57 -9.00 7.81 2.64
N ILE A 58 -9.27 6.51 2.85
CA ILE A 58 -8.21 5.50 3.06
C ILE A 58 -8.19 4.51 1.90
N GLY A 59 -7.12 4.56 1.11
CA GLY A 59 -6.79 3.60 0.07
C GLY A 59 -5.75 2.57 0.51
N MET A 60 -5.43 1.65 -0.41
CA MET A 60 -4.48 0.57 -0.20
C MET A 60 -3.16 0.86 -0.91
N HIS A 61 -2.05 0.82 -0.16
CA HIS A 61 -0.69 0.97 -0.70
C HIS A 61 -0.02 -0.40 -0.79
N PHE A 62 -0.09 -1.05 -1.95
CA PHE A 62 0.54 -2.37 -2.14
C PHE A 62 2.06 -2.30 -1.95
N VAL A 63 2.66 -3.32 -1.32
CA VAL A 63 4.09 -3.32 -0.97
C VAL A 63 4.79 -4.55 -1.49
N LEU A 64 5.80 -4.36 -2.36
CA LEU A 64 6.67 -5.43 -2.85
C LEU A 64 8.16 -5.11 -2.67
N THR A 65 8.48 -4.05 -1.92
CA THR A 65 9.83 -3.44 -1.89
C THR A 65 10.35 -3.11 -0.50
N MET A 66 9.58 -3.39 0.55
CA MET A 66 9.94 -3.05 1.92
C MET A 66 9.24 -3.98 2.92
N GLY A 67 9.96 -4.31 3.99
CA GLY A 67 9.41 -5.06 5.12
C GLY A 67 9.26 -6.55 4.82
N LYS A 68 8.58 -7.27 5.71
CA LYS A 68 8.26 -8.68 5.52
C LYS A 68 6.97 -8.79 4.70
N PRO A 69 6.87 -9.72 3.74
CA PRO A 69 5.60 -10.03 3.09
C PRO A 69 4.65 -10.75 4.07
N LEU A 70 3.36 -10.81 3.71
CA LEU A 70 2.37 -11.59 4.44
C LEU A 70 2.39 -13.07 4.06
N THR A 71 2.91 -13.38 2.88
CA THR A 71 3.03 -14.74 2.33
C THR A 71 4.50 -15.14 2.12
N ALA A 72 4.75 -16.42 1.88
CA ALA A 72 6.08 -16.89 1.53
C ALA A 72 6.43 -16.46 0.10
N MET A 73 7.50 -15.68 -0.05
CA MET A 73 7.95 -15.17 -1.35
C MET A 73 9.44 -15.46 -1.59
N PRO A 74 9.86 -16.75 -1.69
CA PRO A 74 11.27 -17.10 -1.86
C PRO A 74 11.89 -16.60 -3.17
N GLY A 75 11.09 -16.36 -4.21
CA GLY A 75 11.57 -15.79 -5.48
C GLY A 75 11.81 -14.29 -5.42
N LEU A 76 11.20 -13.58 -4.45
CA LEU A 76 11.31 -12.12 -4.32
C LEU A 76 12.04 -11.66 -3.06
N THR A 77 12.04 -12.41 -1.97
CA THR A 77 12.66 -11.96 -0.71
C THR A 77 14.14 -12.30 -0.64
N ARG A 78 14.89 -11.47 0.11
CA ARG A 78 16.26 -11.78 0.54
C ARG A 78 16.25 -11.70 2.07
N ASP A 79 16.71 -12.75 2.75
CA ASP A 79 16.61 -12.89 4.21
C ASP A 79 15.19 -12.66 4.76
N GLY A 80 14.17 -13.07 4.00
CA GLY A 80 12.76 -12.96 4.37
C GLY A 80 12.18 -11.54 4.33
N VAL A 81 12.91 -10.57 3.76
CA VAL A 81 12.42 -9.20 3.54
C VAL A 81 12.32 -8.88 2.07
N LEU A 82 11.41 -7.98 1.72
CA LEU A 82 11.26 -7.35 0.41
C LEU A 82 12.25 -6.19 0.26
N GLY A 83 12.61 -5.85 -0.98
CA GLY A 83 13.61 -4.81 -1.23
C GLY A 83 13.63 -4.30 -2.67
N LYS A 84 14.53 -3.34 -2.92
CA LYS A 84 14.63 -2.64 -4.21
C LYS A 84 15.25 -3.44 -5.37
N TRP A 85 15.54 -4.71 -5.16
CA TRP A 85 15.98 -5.60 -6.24
C TRP A 85 14.84 -6.06 -7.15
N ILE A 86 13.57 -5.80 -6.81
CA ILE A 86 12.45 -6.08 -7.71
C ILE A 86 12.60 -5.35 -9.06
N TRP A 87 13.23 -4.17 -9.10
CA TRP A 87 13.48 -3.44 -10.34
C TRP A 87 14.40 -4.24 -11.28
N GLN A 88 15.47 -4.80 -10.74
CA GLN A 88 16.36 -5.68 -11.51
C GLN A 88 15.60 -6.90 -12.03
N LEU A 89 14.79 -7.56 -11.19
CA LEU A 89 13.99 -8.71 -11.62
C LEU A 89 12.95 -8.32 -12.69
N ALA A 90 12.40 -7.10 -12.63
CA ALA A 90 11.46 -6.60 -13.64
C ALA A 90 12.15 -6.33 -14.98
N GLU A 91 13.37 -5.78 -14.96
CA GLU A 91 14.20 -5.55 -16.15
C GLU A 91 14.65 -6.86 -16.80
N GLU A 92 14.92 -7.89 -15.99
CA GLU A 92 15.34 -9.23 -16.42
C GLU A 92 14.16 -10.16 -16.77
N ASP A 93 12.91 -9.67 -16.69
CA ASP A 93 11.67 -10.46 -16.85
C ASP A 93 11.61 -11.72 -15.98
N ALA A 94 12.17 -11.61 -14.76
CA ALA A 94 12.35 -12.70 -13.80
C ALA A 94 11.44 -12.56 -12.56
N LEU A 95 10.39 -11.73 -12.64
CA LEU A 95 9.46 -11.54 -11.52
C LEU A 95 8.69 -12.82 -11.20
N PRO A 96 8.62 -13.25 -9.93
CA PRO A 96 7.82 -14.41 -9.52
C PRO A 96 6.33 -14.02 -9.45
N LEU A 97 5.65 -13.93 -10.61
CA LEU A 97 4.30 -13.37 -10.73
C LEU A 97 3.23 -14.13 -9.93
N GLU A 98 3.40 -15.44 -9.74
CA GLU A 98 2.48 -16.23 -8.91
C GLU A 98 2.59 -15.84 -7.42
N GLU A 99 3.83 -15.73 -6.89
CA GLU A 99 4.07 -15.26 -5.52
C GLU A 99 3.53 -13.84 -5.33
N ILE A 100 3.78 -12.95 -6.29
CA ILE A 100 3.28 -11.57 -6.27
C ILE A 100 1.75 -11.56 -6.26
N THR A 101 1.09 -12.38 -7.07
CA THR A 101 -0.38 -12.45 -7.11
C THR A 101 -0.96 -12.87 -5.75
N GLN A 102 -0.38 -13.89 -5.13
CA GLN A 102 -0.81 -14.39 -3.82
C GLN A 102 -0.57 -13.36 -2.70
N GLU A 103 0.58 -12.68 -2.73
CA GLU A 103 0.90 -11.62 -1.77
C GLU A 103 -0.06 -10.44 -1.90
N LEU A 104 -0.31 -9.93 -3.11
CA LEU A 104 -1.22 -8.80 -3.33
C LEU A 104 -2.66 -9.16 -2.88
N ALA A 105 -3.13 -10.38 -3.15
CA ALA A 105 -4.41 -10.84 -2.65
C ALA A 105 -4.45 -10.87 -1.10
N SER A 106 -3.40 -11.37 -0.47
CA SER A 106 -3.29 -11.42 0.99
C SER A 106 -3.23 -10.03 1.62
N GLN A 107 -2.51 -9.09 0.99
CA GLN A 107 -2.45 -7.70 1.41
C GLN A 107 -3.82 -7.01 1.31
N TYR A 108 -4.56 -7.26 0.22
CA TYR A 108 -5.91 -6.72 0.04
C TYR A 108 -6.90 -7.27 1.09
N LEU A 109 -6.85 -8.56 1.38
CA LEU A 109 -7.67 -9.18 2.43
C LEU A 109 -7.30 -8.63 3.82
N ARG A 110 -6.01 -8.47 4.10
CA ARG A 110 -5.52 -7.88 5.35
C ARG A 110 -6.00 -6.44 5.52
N PHE A 111 -6.04 -5.65 4.45
CA PHE A 111 -6.64 -4.32 4.47
C PHE A 111 -8.10 -4.36 4.95
N ILE A 112 -8.91 -5.24 4.34
CA ILE A 112 -10.34 -5.37 4.68
C ILE A 112 -10.51 -5.80 6.13
N GLU A 113 -9.71 -6.74 6.62
CA GLU A 113 -9.73 -7.19 8.01
C GLU A 113 -9.43 -6.03 8.98
N LEU A 114 -8.40 -5.24 8.67
CA LEU A 114 -7.93 -4.14 9.52
C LEU A 114 -8.93 -2.96 9.56
N PHE A 115 -9.42 -2.54 8.40
CA PHE A 115 -10.26 -1.34 8.28
C PHE A 115 -11.77 -1.65 8.28
N GLY A 116 -12.17 -2.91 8.19
CA GLY A 116 -13.57 -3.35 8.15
C GLY A 116 -14.31 -2.95 6.85
N ARG A 117 -13.59 -2.47 5.84
CA ARG A 117 -14.13 -2.01 4.55
C ARG A 117 -13.12 -2.19 3.42
N LYS A 118 -13.59 -2.17 2.18
CA LYS A 118 -12.72 -2.12 0.99
C LYS A 118 -11.98 -0.77 0.92
N PRO A 119 -10.77 -0.72 0.33
CA PRO A 119 -10.05 0.54 0.12
C PRO A 119 -10.81 1.43 -0.86
N THR A 120 -10.69 2.76 -0.70
CA THR A 120 -11.36 3.73 -1.61
C THR A 120 -10.66 3.86 -2.96
N HIS A 121 -9.36 3.55 -3.00
CA HIS A 121 -8.50 3.59 -4.19
C HIS A 121 -7.25 2.74 -3.94
N LEU A 122 -6.46 2.51 -4.99
CA LEU A 122 -5.29 1.64 -4.97
C LEU A 122 -4.10 2.37 -5.58
N ASP A 123 -2.92 2.15 -4.99
CA ASP A 123 -1.62 2.49 -5.53
C ASP A 123 -0.58 1.48 -4.98
N SER A 124 0.72 1.80 -5.06
CA SER A 124 1.74 0.94 -4.47
C SER A 124 2.97 1.72 -4.04
N HIS A 125 3.61 1.23 -2.99
CA HIS A 125 4.87 1.75 -2.52
C HIS A 125 5.94 1.67 -3.61
N HIS A 126 6.62 2.80 -3.83
CA HIS A 126 7.58 3.00 -4.91
C HIS A 126 7.04 2.73 -6.34
N HIS A 127 5.74 2.87 -6.57
CA HIS A 127 5.10 2.74 -7.90
C HIS A 127 5.32 1.40 -8.63
N VAL A 128 5.62 0.31 -7.92
CA VAL A 128 5.79 -1.03 -8.54
C VAL A 128 4.56 -1.54 -9.31
N HIS A 129 3.36 -1.02 -9.01
CA HIS A 129 2.16 -1.30 -9.82
C HIS A 129 2.27 -0.81 -11.26
N MET A 130 3.20 0.10 -11.57
CA MET A 130 3.44 0.59 -12.93
C MET A 130 4.31 -0.34 -13.77
N PHE A 131 4.88 -1.40 -13.19
CA PHE A 131 5.59 -2.41 -13.97
C PHE A 131 4.58 -3.14 -14.89
N PRO A 132 4.86 -3.28 -16.20
CA PRO A 132 3.92 -3.89 -17.14
C PRO A 132 3.45 -5.29 -16.72
N GLN A 133 4.31 -6.06 -16.06
CA GLN A 133 3.98 -7.40 -15.58
C GLN A 133 3.08 -7.39 -14.32
N ILE A 134 3.15 -6.33 -13.50
CA ILE A 134 2.42 -6.23 -12.22
C ILE A 134 1.10 -5.46 -12.38
N PHE A 135 1.07 -4.43 -13.23
CA PHE A 135 -0.13 -3.62 -13.50
C PHE A 135 -1.41 -4.44 -13.73
N PRO A 136 -1.44 -5.47 -14.62
CA PRO A 136 -2.67 -6.23 -14.86
C PRO A 136 -3.11 -7.06 -13.64
N ILE A 137 -2.22 -7.36 -12.69
CA ILE A 137 -2.55 -8.06 -11.45
C ILE A 137 -3.24 -7.08 -10.49
N VAL A 138 -2.64 -5.89 -10.29
CA VAL A 138 -3.21 -4.84 -9.43
C VAL A 138 -4.56 -4.35 -9.95
N ALA A 139 -4.69 -4.18 -11.27
CA ALA A 139 -5.92 -3.70 -11.90
C ALA A 139 -7.15 -4.59 -11.63
N ARG A 140 -6.97 -5.89 -11.34
CA ARG A 140 -8.08 -6.80 -11.00
C ARG A 140 -8.79 -6.43 -9.71
N PHE A 141 -8.13 -5.71 -8.80
CA PHE A 141 -8.73 -5.26 -7.54
C PHE A 141 -9.54 -3.96 -7.69
N ALA A 142 -9.46 -3.30 -8.85
CA ALA A 142 -10.17 -2.07 -9.16
C ALA A 142 -11.46 -2.26 -9.98
N ALA A 143 -11.82 -3.52 -10.27
CA ALA A 143 -12.99 -3.90 -11.07
C ALA A 143 -14.28 -4.03 -10.24
#